data_AF-A0A4X1UJP1-F1
#
_entry.id   AF-A0A4X1UJP1-F1
#
_cell.length_a   1.000
_cell.length_b   1.000
_cell.length_c   1.000
_cell.angle_alpha   90.00
_cell.angle_beta   90.00
_cell.angle_gamma   90.00
#
_symmetry.space_group_name_H-M   'P 1'
#
loop_
_entity.id
_entity.type
_entity.pdbx_description
1 polymer ?
#
loop_
_entity_poly.entity_id
_entity_poly.type
_entity_poly.pdbx_seq_one_letter_code
_entity_poly.pdbx_strand_id
1 'polypeptide(L)'
;MASELCKTISVARLEKHKNLFLNYRNLQHFPLELLKDEGLQYLERLYMKRNSLTTLPENLAQKLPNLVELYLHSNNIVVVPEAIGSLIKLQCLDLSDNALEIVCPEIGRLRALRHLRLANNQLQFLPPVPHCGPKSSMVCSAPSLPAAQPQ
;
A
#
# COMPACT_ATOMS: atom_id res chain seq x y z
N MET A 1 4.05 9.31 20.87
CA MET A 1 3.66 9.23 19.44
C MET A 1 2.50 8.28 19.17
N ALA A 2 2.48 7.04 19.69
CA ALA A 2 1.40 6.07 19.44
C ALA A 2 -0.01 6.54 19.86
N SER A 3 -0.12 7.30 20.96
CA SER A 3 -1.41 7.83 21.46
C SER A 3 -2.09 8.80 20.48
N GLU A 4 -1.32 9.70 19.86
CA GLU A 4 -1.83 10.69 18.90
C GLU A 4 -2.34 10.03 17.61
N LEU A 5 -1.63 9.01 17.15
CA LEU A 5 -2.00 8.23 15.97
C LEU A 5 -3.30 7.47 16.22
N CYS A 6 -3.39 6.74 17.33
CA CYS A 6 -4.59 6.00 17.72
C CYS A 6 -5.80 6.94 17.90
N LYS A 7 -5.60 8.12 18.51
CA LYS A 7 -6.65 9.16 18.59
C LYS A 7 -7.10 9.62 17.21
N THR A 8 -6.17 9.96 16.32
CA THR A 8 -6.49 10.43 14.96
C THR A 8 -7.29 9.38 14.19
N ILE A 9 -6.88 8.11 14.27
CA ILE A 9 -7.55 6.98 13.62
C ILE A 9 -8.94 6.76 14.21
N SER A 10 -9.05 6.79 15.55
CA SER A 10 -10.32 6.60 16.25
C SER A 10 -11.32 7.70 15.91
N VAL A 11 -10.86 8.96 15.87
CA VAL A 11 -11.67 10.12 15.48
C VAL A 11 -12.12 9.98 14.03
N ALA A 12 -11.20 9.70 13.09
CA ALA A 12 -11.55 9.50 11.68
C ALA A 12 -12.56 8.37 11.46
N ARG A 13 -12.48 7.31 12.27
CA ARG A 13 -13.43 6.20 12.27
C ARG A 13 -14.80 6.60 12.80
N LEU A 14 -14.86 7.29 13.94
CA LEU A 14 -16.11 7.76 14.57
C LEU A 14 -16.83 8.79 13.69
N GLU A 15 -16.08 9.73 13.14
CA GLU A 15 -16.61 10.80 12.29
C GLU A 15 -16.80 10.38 10.82
N LYS A 16 -16.52 9.11 10.50
CA LYS A 16 -16.65 8.54 9.14
C LYS A 16 -15.95 9.39 8.08
N HIS A 17 -14.74 9.85 8.41
CA HIS A 17 -13.97 10.69 7.51
C HIS A 17 -13.64 9.95 6.22
N LYS A 18 -13.89 10.64 5.11
CA LYS A 18 -13.49 10.19 3.78
C LYS A 18 -12.00 10.36 3.55
N ASN A 19 -11.35 11.28 4.26
CA ASN A 19 -9.95 11.63 4.04
C ASN A 19 -9.18 11.49 5.35
N LEU A 20 -8.05 10.79 5.32
CA LEU A 20 -7.19 10.58 6.48
C LEU A 20 -5.76 11.02 6.18
N PHE A 21 -5.23 11.91 7.02
CA PHE A 21 -3.90 12.49 6.88
C PHE A 21 -2.97 11.98 7.99
N LEU A 22 -1.99 11.19 7.60
CA LEU A 22 -0.97 10.59 8.47
C LEU A 22 0.45 10.90 7.95
N ASN A 23 0.59 12.05 7.29
CA ASN A 23 1.85 12.52 6.71
C ASN A 23 2.82 12.98 7.82
N TYR A 24 4.13 12.84 7.60
CA TYR A 24 5.19 13.35 8.51
C TYR A 24 5.12 12.78 9.94
N ARG A 25 4.83 11.48 10.07
CA ARG A 25 4.68 10.82 11.38
C ARG A 25 5.88 9.92 11.72
N ASN A 26 6.94 9.91 10.91
CA ASN A 26 8.12 9.04 11.04
C ASN A 26 7.74 7.56 11.28
N LEU A 27 6.65 7.11 10.66
CA LEU A 27 6.16 5.74 10.81
C LEU A 27 7.10 4.79 10.08
N GLN A 28 7.75 3.88 10.79
CA GLN A 28 8.59 2.83 10.19
C GLN A 28 7.76 1.68 9.61
N HIS A 29 6.57 1.47 10.16
CA HIS A 29 5.64 0.42 9.76
C HIS A 29 4.24 0.96 9.61
N PHE A 30 3.45 0.31 8.76
CA PHE A 30 2.05 0.66 8.58
C PHE A 30 1.30 0.45 9.91
N PRO A 31 0.52 1.43 10.38
CA PRO A 31 -0.15 1.29 11.67
C PRO A 31 -1.31 0.30 11.55
N LEU A 32 -1.12 -0.89 12.12
CA LEU A 32 -2.13 -1.95 12.19
C LEU A 32 -3.42 -1.49 12.88
N GLU A 33 -3.37 -0.42 13.67
CA GLU A 33 -4.55 0.22 14.27
C GLU A 33 -5.56 0.69 13.19
N LEU A 34 -5.10 1.08 11.99
CA LEU A 34 -5.99 1.39 10.86
C LEU A 34 -6.77 0.15 10.37
N LEU A 35 -6.19 -1.03 10.56
CA LEU A 35 -6.76 -2.31 10.15
C LEU A 35 -7.53 -3.00 11.27
N LYS A 36 -7.49 -2.44 12.49
CA LYS A 36 -8.13 -3.02 13.66
C LYS A 36 -9.65 -2.76 13.64
N ASP A 37 -10.41 -3.60 14.33
CA ASP A 37 -11.88 -3.58 14.41
C ASP A 37 -12.55 -3.61 13.01
N GLU A 38 -13.56 -2.77 12.77
CA GLU A 38 -14.31 -2.71 11.51
C GLU A 38 -13.58 -2.02 10.34
N GLY A 39 -12.33 -1.55 10.54
CA GLY A 39 -11.59 -0.76 9.56
C GLY A 39 -12.24 0.61 9.30
N LEU A 40 -11.67 1.40 8.38
CA LEU A 40 -12.27 2.68 7.96
C LEU A 40 -13.09 2.49 6.69
N GLN A 41 -14.31 1.94 6.84
CA GLN A 41 -15.17 1.62 5.70
C GLN A 41 -15.59 2.83 4.87
N TYR A 42 -15.56 4.04 5.43
CA TYR A 42 -15.93 5.27 4.72
C TYR A 42 -14.73 6.01 4.11
N LEU A 43 -13.52 5.51 4.33
CA LEU A 43 -12.31 6.18 3.87
C LEU A 43 -12.16 6.02 2.37
N GLU A 44 -12.09 7.15 1.68
CA GLU A 44 -11.86 7.26 0.24
C GLU A 44 -10.42 7.67 -0.06
N ARG A 45 -9.78 8.48 0.80
CA ARG A 45 -8.44 9.03 0.56
C ARG A 45 -7.54 8.84 1.75
N LEU A 46 -6.39 8.21 1.53
CA LEU A 46 -5.38 7.99 2.56
C LEU A 46 -4.06 8.63 2.16
N TYR A 47 -3.59 9.54 3.00
CA TYR A 47 -2.33 10.24 2.83
C TYR A 47 -1.35 9.81 3.91
N MET A 48 -0.26 9.16 3.51
CA MET A 48 0.82 8.70 4.38
C MET A 48 2.19 9.06 3.82
N LYS A 49 2.30 10.23 3.17
CA LYS A 49 3.57 10.69 2.58
C LYS A 49 4.60 11.07 3.62
N ARG A 50 5.88 10.97 3.25
CA ARG A 50 7.02 11.33 4.12
C ARG A 50 6.96 10.59 5.46
N ASN A 51 6.84 9.27 5.37
CA ASN A 51 7.08 8.36 6.47
C ASN A 51 8.27 7.44 6.10
N SER A 52 8.57 6.45 6.93
CA SER A 52 9.64 5.47 6.69
C SER A 52 9.04 4.08 6.53
N LEU A 53 7.85 3.98 5.92
CA LEU A 53 7.12 2.73 5.76
C LEU A 53 7.91 1.79 4.86
N THR A 54 8.16 0.57 5.34
CA THR A 54 8.91 -0.46 4.61
C THR A 54 8.02 -1.43 3.85
N THR A 55 6.83 -1.73 4.40
CA THR A 55 5.86 -2.66 3.83
C THR A 55 4.43 -2.19 4.06
N LEU A 56 3.50 -2.70 3.24
CA LEU A 56 2.06 -2.54 3.43
C LEU A 56 1.44 -3.89 3.86
N PRO A 57 0.41 -3.87 4.71
CA PRO A 57 -0.25 -5.08 5.19
C PRO A 57 -1.21 -5.66 4.16
N GLU A 58 -1.33 -6.99 4.13
CA GLU A 58 -2.19 -7.71 3.18
C GLU A 58 -3.69 -7.48 3.46
N ASN A 59 -4.07 -7.21 4.70
CA ASN A 59 -5.49 -6.92 5.03
C ASN A 59 -5.92 -5.48 4.71
N LEU A 60 -5.05 -4.65 4.11
CA LEU A 60 -5.35 -3.26 3.78
C LEU A 60 -6.61 -3.12 2.92
N ALA A 61 -6.69 -3.91 1.85
CA ALA A 61 -7.80 -3.83 0.92
C ALA A 61 -9.13 -4.33 1.51
N GLN A 62 -9.05 -5.28 2.44
CA GLN A 62 -10.22 -5.79 3.15
C GLN A 62 -10.80 -4.76 4.13
N LYS A 63 -9.93 -3.99 4.79
CA LYS A 63 -10.32 -3.00 5.82
C LYS A 63 -10.64 -1.62 5.25
N LEU A 64 -10.14 -1.30 4.05
CA LEU A 64 -10.38 -0.05 3.34
C LEU A 64 -11.03 -0.30 1.97
N PRO A 65 -12.20 -0.98 1.91
CA PRO A 65 -12.78 -1.41 0.63
C PRO A 65 -13.25 -0.24 -0.26
N ASN A 66 -13.41 0.95 0.30
CA ASN A 66 -13.89 2.15 -0.40
C ASN A 66 -12.77 3.11 -0.77
N LEU A 67 -11.50 2.71 -0.64
CA LEU A 67 -10.38 3.58 -0.97
C LEU A 67 -10.34 3.89 -2.47
N VAL A 68 -10.28 5.19 -2.78
CA VAL A 68 -10.23 5.77 -4.12
C VAL A 68 -8.84 6.33 -4.39
N GLU A 69 -8.19 6.94 -3.39
CA GLU A 69 -6.86 7.52 -3.55
C GLU A 69 -5.92 7.11 -2.41
N LEU A 70 -4.75 6.60 -2.78
CA LEU A 70 -3.71 6.20 -1.83
C LEU A 70 -2.40 6.90 -2.17
N TYR A 71 -1.95 7.78 -1.27
CA TYR A 71 -0.73 8.55 -1.40
C TYR A 71 0.31 8.07 -0.38
N LEU A 72 1.32 7.36 -0.88
CA LEU A 72 2.41 6.76 -0.11
C LEU A 72 3.79 7.26 -0.57
N HIS A 73 3.84 8.37 -1.28
CA HIS A 73 5.09 8.88 -1.82
C HIS A 73 6.08 9.30 -0.72
N SER A 74 7.38 9.25 -1.03
CA SER A 74 8.46 9.54 -0.08
C SER A 74 8.40 8.61 1.15
N ASN A 75 8.45 7.31 0.91
CA ASN A 75 8.56 6.26 1.92
C ASN A 75 9.70 5.29 1.54
N ASN A 76 9.86 4.19 2.26
CA ASN A 76 10.89 3.18 1.98
C ASN A 76 10.26 1.84 1.58
N ILE A 77 9.11 1.88 0.88
CA ILE A 77 8.35 0.67 0.57
C ILE A 77 9.12 -0.15 -0.45
N VAL A 78 9.44 -1.40 -0.11
CA VAL A 78 10.21 -2.31 -0.96
C VAL A 78 9.30 -3.20 -1.82
N VAL A 79 8.14 -3.58 -1.29
CA VAL A 79 7.16 -4.43 -1.96
C VAL A 79 5.74 -3.97 -1.66
N VAL A 80 4.86 -4.03 -2.67
CA VAL A 80 3.41 -3.85 -2.51
C VAL A 80 2.74 -5.22 -2.46
N PRO A 81 1.91 -5.52 -1.44
CA PRO A 81 1.23 -6.81 -1.35
C PRO A 81 0.20 -6.99 -2.47
N GLU A 82 -0.03 -8.24 -2.85
CA GLU A 82 -1.03 -8.66 -3.86
C GLU A 82 -2.45 -8.17 -3.52
N ALA A 83 -2.73 -8.03 -2.22
CA ALA A 83 -3.99 -7.50 -1.73
C ALA A 83 -4.35 -6.12 -2.29
N ILE A 84 -3.38 -5.30 -2.72
CA ILE A 84 -3.66 -4.01 -3.37
C ILE A 84 -4.62 -4.20 -4.55
N GLY A 85 -4.51 -5.30 -5.29
CA GLY A 85 -5.36 -5.62 -6.44
C GLY A 85 -6.84 -5.81 -6.11
N SER A 86 -7.18 -5.98 -4.82
CA SER A 86 -8.57 -6.07 -4.35
C SER A 86 -9.23 -4.70 -4.16
N LEU A 87 -8.48 -3.59 -4.22
CA LEU A 87 -9.03 -2.24 -4.14
C LEU A 87 -9.67 -1.81 -5.47
N ILE A 88 -10.79 -2.44 -5.83
CA ILE A 88 -11.45 -2.24 -7.13
C ILE A 88 -11.90 -0.78 -7.41
N LYS A 89 -11.99 0.06 -6.37
CA LYS A 89 -12.38 1.48 -6.46
C LYS A 89 -11.19 2.44 -6.53
N LEU A 90 -9.97 1.94 -6.39
CA LEU A 90 -8.77 2.79 -6.38
C LEU A 90 -8.56 3.41 -7.76
N GLN A 91 -8.56 4.73 -7.81
CA GLN A 91 -8.34 5.53 -9.01
C GLN A 91 -6.94 6.13 -9.05
N CYS A 92 -6.39 6.49 -7.89
CA CYS A 92 -5.07 7.08 -7.76
C CYS A 92 -4.21 6.29 -6.78
N LEU A 93 -3.05 5.82 -7.24
CA LEU A 93 -2.02 5.23 -6.40
C LEU A 93 -0.70 5.94 -6.65
N ASP A 94 -0.19 6.62 -5.61
CA ASP A 94 1.11 7.29 -5.65
C ASP A 94 2.10 6.60 -4.72
N LEU A 95 3.07 5.93 -5.32
CA LEU A 95 4.18 5.24 -4.67
C LEU A 95 5.52 5.86 -5.09
N SER A 96 5.53 7.13 -5.53
CA SER A 96 6.76 7.79 -5.97
C SER A 96 7.76 7.97 -4.82
N ASP A 97 9.05 8.05 -5.10
CA ASP A 97 10.10 8.17 -4.07
C ASP A 97 9.98 7.06 -3.01
N ASN A 98 10.03 5.81 -3.47
CA ASN A 98 10.07 4.61 -2.64
C ASN A 98 11.24 3.72 -3.05
N ALA A 99 11.39 2.57 -2.41
CA ALA A 99 12.43 1.60 -2.72
C ALA A 99 11.85 0.37 -3.44
N LEU A 100 10.77 0.53 -4.23
CA LEU A 100 10.10 -0.61 -4.86
C LEU A 100 11.05 -1.26 -5.86
N GLU A 101 11.33 -2.54 -5.66
CA GLU A 101 12.14 -3.36 -6.57
C GLU A 101 11.26 -4.08 -7.60
N ILE A 102 10.06 -4.48 -7.18
CA ILE A 102 9.07 -5.21 -7.99
C ILE A 102 7.66 -4.69 -7.71
N VAL A 103 6.81 -4.68 -8.75
CA VAL A 103 5.36 -4.46 -8.62
C VAL A 103 4.64 -5.78 -8.87
N CYS A 104 3.68 -6.13 -8.02
CA CYS A 104 2.90 -7.36 -8.20
C CYS A 104 1.95 -7.25 -9.42
N PRO A 105 1.71 -8.35 -10.16
CA PRO A 105 0.79 -8.37 -11.31
C PRO A 105 -0.66 -8.03 -10.93
N GLU A 106 -1.04 -8.24 -9.67
CA GLU A 106 -2.36 -7.91 -9.13
C GLU A 106 -2.70 -6.41 -9.21
N ILE A 107 -1.70 -5.53 -9.38
CA ILE A 107 -1.95 -4.11 -9.71
C ILE A 107 -2.82 -3.98 -10.97
N GLY A 108 -2.73 -4.93 -11.90
CA GLY A 108 -3.54 -4.99 -13.11
C GLY A 108 -5.02 -5.33 -12.87
N ARG A 109 -5.39 -5.82 -11.68
CA ARG A 109 -6.79 -6.04 -11.30
C ARG A 109 -7.51 -4.76 -10.88
N LEU A 110 -6.77 -3.68 -10.65
CA LEU A 110 -7.31 -2.36 -10.32
C LEU A 110 -8.00 -1.72 -11.55
N ARG A 111 -9.22 -2.19 -11.86
CA ARG A 111 -9.97 -1.75 -13.05
C ARG A 111 -10.31 -0.25 -13.06
N ALA A 112 -10.39 0.37 -11.88
CA ALA A 112 -10.68 1.80 -11.74
C ALA A 112 -9.43 2.68 -11.76
N LEU A 113 -8.22 2.11 -11.80
CA LEU A 113 -6.98 2.88 -11.67
C LEU A 113 -6.78 3.77 -12.90
N ARG A 114 -6.69 5.08 -12.65
CA ARG A 114 -6.45 6.12 -13.66
C ARG A 114 -5.04 6.66 -13.57
N HIS A 115 -4.50 6.74 -12.35
CA HIS A 115 -3.20 7.31 -12.08
C HIS A 115 -2.38 6.36 -11.21
N LEU A 116 -1.31 5.81 -11.79
CA LEU A 116 -0.30 5.04 -11.07
C LEU A 116 1.02 5.80 -11.18
N ARG A 117 1.55 6.25 -10.04
CA ARG A 117 2.84 6.93 -9.98
C ARG A 117 3.86 6.05 -9.25
N LEU A 118 4.94 5.73 -9.95
CA LEU A 118 6.03 4.87 -9.49
C LEU A 118 7.40 5.54 -9.71
N ALA A 119 7.42 6.87 -9.89
CA ALA A 119 8.65 7.61 -10.15
C ALA A 119 9.63 7.48 -8.97
N ASN A 120 10.95 7.57 -9.23
CA ASN A 120 11.98 7.44 -8.19
C ASN A 120 11.82 6.17 -7.33
N ASN A 121 11.69 5.01 -8.00
CA ASN A 121 11.77 3.69 -7.39
C ASN A 121 12.95 2.91 -7.98
N GLN A 122 13.27 1.76 -7.40
CA GLN A 122 14.35 0.86 -7.84
C GLN A 122 13.80 -0.28 -8.71
N LEU A 123 12.77 0.00 -9.50
CA LEU A 123 12.05 -1.01 -10.27
C LEU A 123 12.96 -1.59 -11.34
N GLN A 124 13.40 -2.83 -11.13
CA GLN A 124 14.21 -3.57 -12.10
C GLN A 124 13.32 -4.24 -13.14
N PHE A 125 12.11 -4.67 -12.75
CA PHE A 125 11.15 -5.34 -13.62
C PHE A 125 9.72 -4.86 -13.35
N LEU A 126 8.99 -4.54 -14.42
CA LEU A 126 7.54 -4.37 -14.38
C LEU A 126 6.90 -5.75 -14.60
N PRO A 127 5.83 -6.12 -13.86
CA PRO A 127 5.15 -7.39 -14.10
C PRO A 127 4.55 -7.41 -15.50
N PRO A 128 4.53 -8.57 -16.18
CA PRO A 128 3.82 -8.71 -17.43
C PRO A 128 2.34 -8.38 -17.20
N VAL A 129 1.80 -7.47 -18.02
CA VAL A 129 0.39 -7.08 -17.99
C VAL A 129 -0.49 -8.33 -18.14
N PRO A 130 -1.47 -8.57 -17.24
CA PRO A 130 -2.28 -9.79 -17.27
C PRO A 130 -3.20 -9.93 -18.50
N HIS A 131 -3.24 -8.95 -19.41
CA HIS A 131 -4.12 -8.92 -20.58
C HIS A 131 -3.39 -9.04 -21.92
N CYS A 132 -2.27 -9.77 -21.96
CA CYS A 132 -1.84 -10.40 -23.20
C CYS A 132 -1.27 -11.79 -22.89
N GLY A 133 -2.09 -12.84 -23.07
CA GLY A 133 -1.59 -14.22 -22.98
C GLY A 133 -0.55 -14.52 -24.07
N PRO A 134 0.17 -15.68 -24.01
CA PRO A 134 -0.23 -16.91 -23.32
C PRO A 134 0.76 -17.38 -22.24
N LYS A 135 0.21 -18.09 -21.25
CA LYS A 135 0.83 -19.16 -20.44
C LYS A 135 2.35 -19.07 -20.24
N SER A 136 2.77 -18.47 -19.14
CA SER A 136 3.99 -18.92 -18.46
C SER A 136 3.77 -18.83 -16.96
N SER A 137 3.80 -20.00 -16.35
CA SER A 137 3.85 -20.24 -14.91
C SER A 137 4.90 -19.33 -14.28
N MET A 138 4.48 -18.21 -13.69
CA MET A 138 5.34 -17.41 -12.84
C MET A 138 4.81 -17.57 -11.42
N VAL A 139 5.27 -18.66 -10.80
CA VAL A 139 5.20 -18.84 -9.36
C VAL A 139 5.92 -17.65 -8.73
N CYS A 140 5.20 -16.85 -7.95
CA CYS A 140 5.78 -15.84 -7.08
C CYS A 140 6.61 -16.57 -6.01
N SER A 141 7.86 -16.93 -6.33
CA SER A 141 8.82 -17.32 -5.32
C SER A 141 9.30 -16.04 -4.64
N ALA A 142 8.90 -15.88 -3.37
CA ALA A 142 9.38 -14.83 -2.49
C ALA A 142 10.92 -14.72 -2.58
N PRO A 143 11.51 -13.51 -2.55
CA PRO A 143 12.94 -13.38 -2.41
C PRO A 143 13.32 -13.97 -1.05
N SER A 144 14.08 -15.05 -1.08
CA SER A 144 14.72 -15.66 0.09
C SER A 144 15.47 -14.57 0.83
N LEU A 145 15.02 -14.21 2.04
CA LEU A 145 15.82 -13.39 2.96
C LEU A 145 17.22 -14.04 3.07
N PRO A 146 18.32 -13.30 2.87
CA PRO A 146 19.61 -13.80 3.30
C PRO A 146 19.54 -13.90 4.83
N ALA A 147 19.61 -15.14 5.33
CA ALA A 147 19.72 -15.43 6.74
C ALA A 147 20.89 -14.63 7.32
N ALA A 148 20.59 -13.71 8.22
CA ALA A 148 21.58 -13.09 9.09
C ALA A 148 22.24 -14.22 9.88
N GLN A 149 23.51 -14.51 9.58
CA GLN A 149 24.34 -15.35 10.42
C GLN A 149 24.60 -14.60 11.73
N PRO A 150 24.28 -15.14 12.91
CA PRO A 150 24.84 -14.63 14.14
C PRO A 150 26.33 -15.00 14.20
N GLN A 151 27.17 -14.01 14.52
CA GLN A 151 28.52 -14.25 15.04
C GLN A 151 28.44 -14.91 16.41
#